data_AF-A0A1W1DBY6-F1
#
_entry.id   AF-A0A1W1DBY6-F1
#
_cell.length_a   1.000
_cell.length_b   1.000
_cell.length_c   1.000
_cell.angle_alpha   90.00
_cell.angle_beta   90.00
_cell.angle_gamma   90.00
#
_symmetry.space_group_name_H-M   'P 1'
#
loop_
_entity.id
_entity.type
_entity.pdbx_description
1 polymer ?
#
loop_
_entity_poly.entity_id
_entity_poly.type
_entity_poly.pdbx_seq_one_letter_code
_entity_poly.pdbx_strand_id
1 'polypeptide(L)'
;MSHIVLINGKKQTKLSVFNRLTQFGDGLFETCLVKDGRLLFWTEHFSRLEKGRVRLKINQVSEKQWLKDITKVLSIAKLDQAVIKIILSRGESKRGYGFEKNIEPTRVVIVSPMPEQMLAQYVLTTCNSGYATNQLLSNIKHCNRLEQVLARADMSRDECIMLDENGYVISVTQGNIFAIKSNVLLTSGLDQCGIEGTRRSIVLKIAHDLDLQVNVGALTLQELYECDEVFITNSVIGIKPVVQINEKKFTQHKITQQLINAFNKHSVKKRNAFLLKPKKNYFRPLLMSLIVLILAWAYWANTIKTIKPFVYRLPQGANIYSTAHDLKRYGLINSSYFVVTIAKVLGFESKLKSGYYDVSSNMSVVDLLTDFTSAKVANRNIALIEGETVRNYYQQLVNSRSLKSSGSFDETMKLAGVKKPYEGYLWPDTYRINYGDSVASVFKRANKMMQDKLNTEWQGRAKNLNLKTAHEALVLASLIEKETAHNQEKSQIAGVFMRRLQKGMRLQTDPTVVYALGSRYRGSLSKQDLKVNSPYNTYRNKGLPPTAIGSVGQSSLHAAMHPAAGDTLYFVAKKDGTHAFAKTYKQHRLNIKKYLK
;
A
#
# COMPACT_ATOMS: atom_id res chain seq x y z
N MET A 1 -22.89 -0.48 51.65
CA MET A 1 -22.51 -0.90 50.28
C MET A 1 -21.43 -1.97 50.38
N SER A 2 -21.48 -3.04 49.57
CA SER A 2 -20.45 -4.08 49.60
C SER A 2 -19.11 -3.50 49.12
N HIS A 3 -18.07 -3.53 49.97
CA HIS A 3 -16.71 -3.22 49.53
C HIS A 3 -16.32 -4.11 48.35
N ILE A 4 -15.83 -3.51 47.26
CA ILE A 4 -15.38 -4.29 46.09
C ILE A 4 -13.88 -4.52 46.25
N VAL A 5 -13.51 -5.79 46.28
CA VAL A 5 -12.13 -6.22 46.50
C VAL A 5 -11.70 -7.11 45.34
N LEU A 6 -10.50 -6.87 44.82
CA LEU A 6 -9.77 -7.81 43.97
C LEU A 6 -8.60 -8.39 44.75
N ILE A 7 -8.46 -9.72 44.75
CA ILE A 7 -7.26 -10.41 45.22
C ILE A 7 -6.67 -11.16 44.02
N ASN A 8 -5.41 -10.85 43.68
CA ASN A 8 -4.70 -11.35 42.50
C ASN A 8 -5.51 -11.16 41.19
N GLY A 9 -6.21 -10.02 41.08
CA GLY A 9 -7.03 -9.66 39.92
C GLY A 9 -8.40 -10.35 39.84
N LYS A 10 -8.75 -11.22 40.79
CA LYS A 10 -10.07 -11.89 40.89
C LYS A 10 -10.93 -11.20 41.93
N LYS A 11 -12.24 -11.02 41.65
CA LYS A 11 -13.19 -10.42 42.61
C LYS A 11 -13.48 -11.41 43.73
N GLN A 12 -12.99 -11.12 44.92
CA GLN A 12 -13.15 -11.95 46.11
C GLN A 12 -12.77 -11.16 47.37
N THR A 13 -13.29 -11.58 48.52
CA THR A 13 -13.07 -10.92 49.82
C THR A 13 -12.35 -11.81 50.83
N LYS A 14 -12.16 -13.10 50.52
CA LYS A 14 -11.50 -14.06 51.41
C LYS A 14 -10.02 -14.16 51.07
N LEU A 15 -9.17 -13.97 52.06
CA LEU A 15 -7.72 -14.20 51.98
C LEU A 15 -7.38 -15.48 52.75
N SER A 16 -6.44 -16.28 52.24
CA SER A 16 -5.97 -17.48 52.93
C SER A 16 -5.43 -17.15 54.33
N VAL A 17 -5.74 -17.98 55.31
CA VAL A 17 -5.15 -17.86 56.66
C VAL A 17 -3.65 -18.12 56.64
N PHE A 18 -3.15 -18.87 55.65
CA PHE A 18 -1.72 -19.12 55.43
C PHE A 18 -1.00 -17.96 54.73
N ASN A 19 -1.75 -16.91 54.34
CA ASN A 19 -1.14 -15.71 53.81
C ASN A 19 -0.35 -15.00 54.92
N ARG A 20 0.91 -14.68 54.63
CA ARG A 20 1.83 -14.05 55.61
C ARG A 20 1.39 -12.65 56.03
N LEU A 21 0.54 -11.99 55.25
CA LEU A 21 -0.12 -10.76 55.69
C LEU A 21 -0.95 -11.00 56.95
N THR A 22 -1.73 -12.08 56.98
CA THR A 22 -2.60 -12.46 58.09
C THR A 22 -1.80 -12.91 59.31
N GLN A 23 -0.70 -13.64 59.08
CA GLN A 23 0.10 -14.22 60.15
C GLN A 23 1.04 -13.19 60.81
N PHE A 24 1.65 -12.30 60.03
CA PHE A 24 2.80 -11.51 60.48
C PHE A 24 2.77 -10.03 60.06
N GLY A 25 1.71 -9.57 59.39
CA GLY A 25 1.72 -8.24 58.76
C GLY A 25 2.81 -8.10 57.69
N ASP A 26 3.26 -9.21 57.09
CA ASP A 26 4.35 -9.27 56.11
C ASP A 26 3.89 -8.74 54.73
N GLY A 27 3.90 -7.42 54.63
CA GLY A 27 3.44 -6.70 53.46
C GLY A 27 3.52 -5.19 53.61
N LEU A 28 3.09 -4.52 52.54
CA LEU A 28 3.08 -3.09 52.35
C LEU A 28 1.69 -2.67 51.87
N PHE A 29 1.33 -1.41 52.08
CA PHE A 29 0.09 -0.89 51.53
C PHE A 29 0.22 0.56 51.09
N GLU A 30 -0.60 0.92 50.12
CA GLU A 30 -0.77 2.29 49.65
C GLU A 30 -2.25 2.66 49.70
N THR A 31 -2.52 3.96 49.81
CA THR A 31 -3.88 4.51 49.80
C THR A 31 -3.90 5.68 48.84
N CYS A 32 -4.42 5.42 47.65
CA CYS A 32 -4.37 6.30 46.49
C CYS A 32 -5.73 6.96 46.29
N LEU A 33 -5.71 8.17 45.74
CA LEU A 33 -6.91 8.94 45.45
C LEU A 33 -7.22 8.88 43.96
N VAL A 34 -8.48 8.57 43.61
CA VAL A 34 -8.99 8.68 42.25
C VAL A 34 -9.96 9.85 42.19
N LYS A 35 -9.70 10.78 41.27
CA LYS A 35 -10.58 11.93 41.01
C LYS A 35 -10.80 12.08 39.51
N ASP A 36 -12.07 12.16 39.11
CA ASP A 36 -12.51 12.29 37.72
C ASP A 36 -11.87 11.24 36.79
N GLY A 37 -11.81 9.99 37.27
CA GLY A 37 -11.22 8.86 36.54
C GLY A 37 -9.69 8.88 36.42
N ARG A 38 -9.00 9.73 37.18
CA ARG A 38 -7.53 9.81 37.23
C ARG A 38 -6.99 9.37 38.58
N LEU A 39 -5.98 8.51 38.57
CA LEU A 39 -5.24 8.09 39.76
C LEU A 39 -4.18 9.14 40.09
N LEU A 40 -4.36 9.87 41.18
CA LEU A 40 -3.49 10.99 41.53
C LEU A 40 -2.18 10.49 42.15
N PHE A 41 -1.06 11.04 41.67
CA PHE A 41 0.29 10.82 42.19
C PHE A 41 0.70 9.35 42.25
N TRP A 42 0.30 8.59 41.23
CA TRP A 42 0.57 7.16 41.16
C TRP A 42 2.07 6.86 41.18
N THR A 43 2.89 7.68 40.52
CA THR A 43 4.34 7.51 40.47
C THR A 43 4.96 7.53 41.87
N GLU A 44 4.53 8.46 42.73
CA GLU A 44 5.00 8.58 44.11
C GLU A 44 4.53 7.38 44.96
N HIS A 45 3.28 6.97 44.80
CA HIS A 45 2.73 5.78 45.48
C HIS A 45 3.47 4.50 45.09
N PHE A 46 3.69 4.29 43.79
CA PHE A 46 4.39 3.11 43.29
C PHE A 46 5.86 3.10 43.68
N SER A 47 6.55 4.26 43.62
CA SER A 47 7.94 4.40 44.05
C SER A 47 8.11 4.02 45.53
N ARG A 48 7.22 4.49 46.42
CA ARG A 48 7.27 4.14 47.84
C ARG A 48 6.95 2.67 48.09
N LEU A 49 5.97 2.10 47.37
CA LEU A 49 5.66 0.67 47.44
C LEU A 49 6.89 -0.16 47.04
N GLU A 50 7.60 0.22 45.97
CA GLU A 50 8.82 -0.46 45.53
C GLU A 50 9.99 -0.31 46.51
N LYS A 51 10.18 0.87 47.13
CA LYS A 51 11.15 1.09 48.20
C LYS A 51 10.91 0.12 49.36
N GLY A 52 9.66 -0.01 49.80
CA GLY A 52 9.26 -0.98 50.81
C GLY A 52 9.47 -2.43 50.36
N ARG A 53 9.13 -2.73 49.10
CA ARG A 53 9.23 -4.09 48.56
C ARG A 53 10.67 -4.57 48.56
N VAL A 54 11.59 -3.74 48.09
CA VAL A 54 13.04 -4.02 48.10
C VAL A 54 13.52 -4.24 49.53
N ARG A 55 13.14 -3.35 50.47
CA ARG A 55 13.54 -3.45 51.88
C ARG A 55 13.05 -4.75 52.54
N LEU A 56 11.80 -5.14 52.29
CA LEU A 56 11.22 -6.38 52.82
C LEU A 56 11.54 -7.61 51.97
N LYS A 57 12.31 -7.48 50.88
CA LYS A 57 12.66 -8.57 49.95
C LYS A 57 11.42 -9.33 49.42
N ILE A 58 10.33 -8.62 49.14
CA ILE A 58 9.13 -9.20 48.53
C ILE A 58 9.34 -9.28 47.01
N ASN A 59 8.89 -10.36 46.36
CA ASN A 59 9.04 -10.53 44.92
C ASN A 59 8.31 -9.42 44.14
N GLN A 60 8.83 -9.09 42.95
CA GLN A 60 8.37 -7.95 42.18
C GLN A 60 6.97 -8.15 41.61
N VAL A 61 6.17 -7.08 41.61
CA VAL A 61 4.91 -6.99 40.86
C VAL A 61 5.04 -5.82 39.88
N SER A 62 4.77 -6.08 38.60
CA SER A 62 4.85 -5.02 37.60
C SER A 62 3.82 -3.91 37.83
N GLU A 63 4.22 -2.67 37.56
CA GLU A 63 3.34 -1.49 37.63
C GLU A 63 2.09 -1.66 36.76
N LYS A 64 2.27 -2.23 35.56
CA LYS A 64 1.18 -2.55 34.62
C LYS A 64 0.12 -3.45 35.25
N GLN A 65 0.53 -4.41 36.07
CA GLN A 65 -0.40 -5.32 36.74
C GLN A 65 -1.23 -4.59 37.82
N TRP A 66 -0.61 -3.69 38.59
CA TRP A 66 -1.34 -2.84 39.53
C TRP A 66 -2.36 -1.95 38.82
N LEU A 67 -1.94 -1.25 37.77
CA LEU A 67 -2.83 -0.37 37.01
C LEU A 67 -3.99 -1.14 36.38
N LYS A 68 -3.75 -2.37 35.91
CA LYS A 68 -4.80 -3.27 35.41
C LYS A 68 -5.81 -3.63 36.51
N ASP A 69 -5.34 -4.02 37.70
CA ASP A 69 -6.20 -4.40 38.81
C ASP A 69 -7.00 -3.19 39.34
N ILE A 70 -6.38 -2.00 39.45
CA ILE A 70 -7.04 -0.74 39.83
C ILE A 70 -8.10 -0.33 38.81
N THR A 71 -7.77 -0.38 37.51
CA THR A 71 -8.74 -0.03 36.45
C THR A 71 -9.92 -1.01 36.45
N LYS A 72 -9.64 -2.30 36.65
CA LYS A 72 -10.68 -3.34 36.72
C LYS A 72 -11.60 -3.12 37.92
N VAL A 73 -11.07 -2.84 39.11
CA VAL A 73 -11.90 -2.67 40.31
C VAL A 73 -12.81 -1.44 40.20
N LEU A 74 -12.30 -0.33 39.66
CA LEU A 74 -13.09 0.89 39.44
C LEU A 74 -14.19 0.71 38.40
N SER A 75 -13.91 -0.03 37.33
CA SER A 75 -14.91 -0.39 36.32
C SER A 75 -16.07 -1.19 36.94
N ILE A 76 -15.76 -2.17 37.81
CA ILE A 76 -16.76 -2.95 38.53
C ILE A 76 -17.54 -2.08 39.52
N ALA A 77 -16.85 -1.16 40.21
CA ALA A 77 -17.46 -0.27 41.20
C ALA A 77 -18.31 0.85 40.61
N LYS A 78 -18.10 1.18 39.32
CA LYS A 78 -18.77 2.31 38.65
C LYS A 78 -18.58 3.64 39.39
N LEU A 79 -17.42 3.84 40.00
CA LEU A 79 -17.04 5.07 40.69
C LEU A 79 -16.04 5.86 39.85
N ASP A 80 -16.28 7.16 39.70
CA ASP A 80 -15.33 8.09 39.06
C ASP A 80 -14.50 8.88 40.09
N GLN A 81 -14.91 8.86 41.37
CA GLN A 81 -14.14 9.34 42.51
C GLN A 81 -14.13 8.28 43.61
N ALA A 82 -12.95 7.93 44.10
CA ALA A 82 -12.79 6.84 45.05
C ALA A 82 -11.46 6.89 45.80
N VAL A 83 -11.42 6.23 46.95
CA VAL A 83 -10.17 5.88 47.64
C VAL A 83 -9.82 4.43 47.29
N ILE A 84 -8.62 4.23 46.77
CA ILE A 84 -8.09 2.92 46.40
C ILE A 84 -7.01 2.52 47.39
N LYS A 85 -7.26 1.47 48.17
CA LYS A 85 -6.22 0.85 49.00
C LYS A 85 -5.64 -0.35 48.26
N ILE A 86 -4.33 -0.34 48.03
CA ILE A 86 -3.61 -1.51 47.53
C ILE A 86 -2.77 -2.11 48.65
N ILE A 87 -2.68 -3.43 48.71
CA ILE A 87 -1.86 -4.17 49.67
C ILE A 87 -1.03 -5.19 48.90
N LEU A 88 0.28 -5.16 49.11
CA LEU A 88 1.23 -6.14 48.61
C LEU A 88 1.69 -6.99 49.79
N SER A 89 1.40 -8.28 49.77
CA SER A 89 1.96 -9.24 50.72
C SER A 89 3.00 -10.13 50.07
N ARG A 90 3.94 -10.65 50.86
CA ARG A 90 4.85 -11.70 50.42
C ARG A 90 4.12 -12.89 49.80
N GLY A 91 2.91 -13.20 50.26
CA GLY A 91 2.11 -14.32 49.76
C GLY A 91 1.92 -15.40 50.81
N GLU A 92 1.65 -16.62 50.37
CA GLU A 92 1.43 -17.77 51.25
C GLU A 92 2.73 -18.52 51.52
N SER A 93 2.93 -18.99 52.75
CA SER A 93 4.08 -19.83 53.10
C SER A 93 3.71 -20.89 54.13
N LYS A 94 4.64 -21.83 54.36
CA LYS A 94 4.61 -22.73 55.51
C LYS A 94 4.81 -21.97 56.83
N ARG A 95 4.75 -22.70 57.95
CA ARG A 95 4.88 -22.16 59.32
C ARG A 95 6.26 -21.53 59.57
N GLY A 96 6.30 -20.56 60.47
CA GLY A 96 7.52 -19.90 60.94
C GLY A 96 7.88 -18.60 60.21
N TYR A 97 8.91 -17.91 60.73
CA TYR A 97 9.33 -16.62 60.21
C TYR A 97 10.15 -16.71 58.92
N GLY A 98 10.91 -17.80 58.73
CA GLY A 98 11.64 -18.09 57.49
C GLY A 98 10.70 -18.25 56.29
N PHE A 99 11.21 -17.98 55.09
CA PHE A 99 10.42 -18.07 53.86
C PHE A 99 11.26 -18.50 52.65
N GLU A 100 10.61 -19.20 51.72
CA GLU A 100 11.19 -19.57 50.43
C GLU A 100 11.28 -18.34 49.51
N LYS A 101 12.32 -18.25 48.68
CA LYS A 101 12.56 -17.06 47.84
C LYS A 101 11.56 -16.92 46.68
N ASN A 102 10.91 -18.01 46.28
CA ASN A 102 10.03 -18.09 45.11
C ASN A 102 8.54 -17.87 45.44
N ILE A 103 8.18 -17.40 46.65
CA ILE A 103 6.78 -17.16 47.00
C ILE A 103 6.19 -16.10 46.07
N GLU A 104 5.02 -16.42 45.51
CA GLU A 104 4.27 -15.47 44.69
C GLU A 104 3.59 -14.40 45.57
N PRO A 105 3.86 -13.10 45.32
CA PRO A 105 3.24 -12.03 46.08
C PRO A 105 1.72 -11.99 45.90
N THR A 106 1.00 -11.75 46.98
CA THR A 106 -0.44 -11.50 46.93
C THR A 106 -0.73 -10.01 46.79
N ARG A 107 -1.53 -9.67 45.78
CA ARG A 107 -1.99 -8.31 45.51
C ARG A 107 -3.45 -8.18 45.91
N VAL A 108 -3.74 -7.23 46.78
CA VAL A 108 -5.12 -6.88 47.15
C VAL A 108 -5.39 -5.45 46.68
N VAL A 109 -6.53 -5.22 46.04
CA VAL A 109 -7.01 -3.89 45.65
C VAL A 109 -8.42 -3.72 46.20
N ILE A 110 -8.60 -2.73 47.06
CA ILE A 110 -9.86 -2.39 47.70
C ILE A 110 -10.28 -1.02 47.21
N VAL A 111 -11.53 -0.90 46.75
CA VAL A 111 -12.14 0.38 46.42
C VAL A 111 -13.18 0.76 47.46
N SER A 112 -13.08 2.00 47.93
CA SER A 112 -14.04 2.64 48.83
C SER A 112 -14.53 3.95 48.21
N PRO A 113 -15.77 4.37 48.48
CA PRO A 113 -16.23 5.70 48.12
C PRO A 113 -15.36 6.78 48.78
N MET A 114 -15.42 8.00 48.24
CA MET A 114 -14.84 9.16 48.91
C MET A 114 -15.51 9.39 50.27
N PRO A 115 -14.76 9.85 51.30
CA PRO A 115 -15.37 10.31 52.55
C PRO A 115 -16.38 11.44 52.25
N GLU A 116 -17.57 11.36 52.84
CA GLU A 116 -18.67 12.32 52.59
C GLU A 116 -18.34 13.73 53.09
N GLN A 117 -17.57 13.83 54.18
CA GLN A 117 -17.12 15.10 54.74
C GLN A 117 -15.64 15.00 55.13
N MET A 118 -14.86 16.03 54.79
CA MET A 118 -13.48 16.19 55.23
C MET A 118 -13.36 17.49 56.01
N LEU A 119 -12.77 17.43 57.21
CA LEU A 119 -12.55 18.61 58.03
C LEU A 119 -11.71 19.65 57.28
N ALA A 120 -12.06 20.93 57.46
CA ALA A 120 -11.31 22.05 56.90
C ALA A 120 -10.01 22.30 57.67
N GLN A 121 -10.06 22.08 58.99
CA GLN A 121 -8.99 22.32 59.96
C GLN A 121 -9.04 21.25 61.05
N TYR A 122 -7.93 21.04 61.77
CA TYR A 122 -7.80 19.97 62.75
C TYR A 122 -7.39 20.50 64.13
N VAL A 123 -7.95 19.89 65.16
CA VAL A 123 -7.50 20.00 66.56
C VAL A 123 -6.77 18.71 66.94
N LEU A 124 -5.53 18.84 67.42
CA LEU A 124 -4.70 17.71 67.80
C LEU A 124 -4.53 17.57 69.31
N THR A 125 -4.26 16.36 69.75
CA THR A 125 -3.66 16.05 71.06
C THR A 125 -2.35 15.31 70.89
N THR A 126 -1.57 15.15 71.96
CA THR A 126 -0.44 14.21 71.99
C THR A 126 -0.92 12.81 72.32
N CYS A 127 -0.39 11.79 71.65
CA CYS A 127 -0.78 10.40 71.89
C CYS A 127 -0.01 9.81 73.06
N ASN A 128 -0.66 8.93 73.82
CA ASN A 128 0.01 8.17 74.89
C ASN A 128 0.97 7.12 74.34
N SER A 129 0.66 6.55 73.16
CA SER A 129 1.54 5.62 72.45
C SER A 129 2.17 6.27 71.22
N GLY A 130 3.44 5.96 70.98
CA GLY A 130 4.24 6.49 69.88
C GLY A 130 4.78 5.43 68.93
N TYR A 131 5.88 5.76 68.27
CA TYR A 131 6.70 4.84 67.49
C TYR A 131 7.80 4.25 68.36
N ALA A 132 8.13 2.98 68.11
CA ALA A 132 9.44 2.44 68.44
C ALA A 132 10.41 2.66 67.28
N THR A 133 11.67 2.97 67.59
CA THR A 133 12.73 3.07 66.57
C THR A 133 13.01 1.71 65.91
N ASN A 134 12.95 1.71 64.58
CA ASN A 134 13.40 0.59 63.76
C ASN A 134 13.77 1.08 62.35
N GLN A 135 15.06 1.33 62.13
CA GLN A 135 15.60 1.82 60.85
C GLN A 135 15.36 0.86 59.67
N LEU A 136 15.11 -0.44 59.92
CA LEU A 136 14.81 -1.39 58.86
C LEU A 136 13.37 -1.22 58.33
N LEU A 137 12.49 -0.65 59.15
CA LEU A 137 11.08 -0.43 58.84
C LEU A 137 10.71 1.05 58.68
N SER A 138 11.63 1.96 59.00
CA SER A 138 11.45 3.40 58.82
C SER A 138 11.23 3.76 57.35
N ASN A 139 10.54 4.89 57.13
CA ASN A 139 10.17 5.45 55.82
C ASN A 139 9.22 4.60 54.95
N ILE A 140 9.00 3.31 55.23
CA ILE A 140 8.18 2.43 54.39
C ILE A 140 6.78 2.23 54.99
N LYS A 141 5.77 2.07 54.13
CA LYS A 141 4.37 1.92 54.55
C LYS A 141 3.98 0.44 54.71
N HIS A 142 4.60 -0.24 55.67
CA HIS A 142 4.38 -1.67 55.97
C HIS A 142 3.06 -1.94 56.71
N CYS A 143 2.61 -3.20 56.70
CA CYS A 143 1.32 -3.59 57.29
C CYS A 143 1.33 -3.79 58.81
N ASN A 144 2.50 -3.84 59.46
CA ASN A 144 2.59 -3.79 60.94
C ASN A 144 2.21 -2.38 61.45
N ARG A 145 0.93 -2.17 61.75
CA ARG A 145 0.36 -0.85 62.08
C ARG A 145 -0.28 -0.80 63.47
N LEU A 146 0.09 -1.73 64.36
CA LEU A 146 -0.51 -1.81 65.69
C LEU A 146 -0.23 -0.55 66.52
N GLU A 147 0.96 0.05 66.39
CA GLU A 147 1.29 1.35 67.01
C GLU A 147 0.26 2.45 66.67
N GLN A 148 -0.16 2.54 65.40
CA GLN A 148 -1.15 3.52 64.97
C GLN A 148 -2.56 3.14 65.45
N VAL A 149 -2.85 1.85 65.62
CA VAL A 149 -4.12 1.39 66.20
C VAL A 149 -4.20 1.80 67.66
N LEU A 150 -3.14 1.56 68.45
CA LEU A 150 -3.06 1.95 69.86
C LEU A 150 -3.16 3.48 70.01
N ALA A 151 -2.42 4.23 69.19
CA ALA A 151 -2.44 5.69 69.24
C ALA A 151 -3.83 6.29 68.95
N ARG A 152 -4.60 5.61 68.11
CA ARG A 152 -5.99 6.02 67.78
C ARG A 152 -7.01 5.56 68.81
N ALA A 153 -6.74 4.50 69.56
CA ALA A 153 -7.65 4.01 70.60
C ALA A 153 -7.83 5.05 71.71
N ASP A 154 -6.78 5.81 72.01
CA ASP A 154 -6.76 6.83 73.07
C ASP A 154 -7.02 8.26 72.55
N MET A 155 -7.41 8.40 71.28
CA MET A 155 -7.57 9.70 70.63
C MET A 155 -8.88 10.38 71.03
N SER A 156 -8.78 11.58 71.61
CA SER A 156 -9.94 12.36 72.11
C SER A 156 -10.34 13.55 71.23
N ARG A 157 -9.56 13.85 70.18
CA ARG A 157 -9.78 14.95 69.23
C ARG A 157 -9.74 14.46 67.78
N ASP A 158 -9.65 15.38 66.82
CA ASP A 158 -9.74 15.06 65.38
C ASP A 158 -8.59 14.17 64.90
N GLU A 159 -7.39 14.39 65.44
CA GLU A 159 -6.18 13.66 65.12
C GLU A 159 -5.16 13.80 66.27
N CYS A 160 -4.07 13.01 66.26
CA CYS A 160 -3.16 12.94 67.40
C CYS A 160 -1.69 12.78 67.00
N ILE A 161 -0.80 13.48 67.70
CA ILE A 161 0.65 13.52 67.45
C ILE A 161 1.31 12.29 68.06
N MET A 162 2.03 11.56 67.23
CA MET A 162 2.84 10.41 67.65
C MET A 162 4.30 10.84 67.80
N LEU A 163 4.86 10.55 68.97
CA LEU A 163 6.26 10.76 69.30
C LEU A 163 7.07 9.47 69.10
N ASP A 164 8.40 9.56 69.06
CA ASP A 164 9.28 8.40 69.29
C ASP A 164 9.55 8.20 70.80
N GLU A 165 10.33 7.16 71.14
CA GLU A 165 10.70 6.88 72.53
C GLU A 165 11.56 7.97 73.20
N ASN A 166 12.13 8.90 72.43
CA ASN A 166 12.92 10.03 72.93
C ASN A 166 12.08 11.30 73.07
N GLY A 167 10.78 11.25 72.77
CA GLY A 167 9.87 12.39 72.85
C GLY A 167 9.91 13.33 71.65
N TYR A 168 10.59 12.96 70.55
CA TYR A 168 10.56 13.74 69.32
C TYR A 168 9.25 13.49 68.56
N VAL A 169 8.67 14.56 68.02
CA VAL A 169 7.52 14.52 67.12
C VAL A 169 7.93 13.75 65.87
N ILE A 170 7.14 12.77 65.43
CA ILE A 170 7.41 12.00 64.20
C ILE A 170 6.32 12.24 63.16
N SER A 171 5.06 12.08 63.56
CA SER A 171 3.93 12.13 62.64
C SER A 171 2.61 12.33 63.41
N VAL A 172 1.49 12.31 62.68
CA VAL A 172 0.18 12.04 63.30
C VAL A 172 -0.28 10.62 62.95
N THR A 173 -1.30 10.09 63.63
CA THR A 173 -1.66 8.66 63.52
C THR A 173 -1.89 8.17 62.09
N GLN A 174 -2.35 9.06 61.20
CA GLN A 174 -2.58 8.79 59.78
C GLN A 174 -2.10 9.91 58.85
N GLY A 175 -0.93 10.47 59.10
CA GLY A 175 -0.37 11.52 58.24
C GLY A 175 1.00 12.00 58.70
N ASN A 176 1.62 12.88 57.93
CA ASN A 176 2.82 13.59 58.37
C ASN A 176 2.43 14.96 58.91
N ILE A 177 3.25 15.48 59.82
CA ILE A 177 3.11 16.81 60.41
C ILE A 177 4.25 17.72 59.95
N PHE A 178 3.93 18.98 59.77
CA PHE A 178 4.84 20.06 59.39
C PHE A 178 4.53 21.29 60.24
N ALA A 179 5.54 22.12 60.44
CA ALA A 179 5.41 23.37 61.14
C ALA A 179 6.16 24.48 60.41
N ILE A 180 5.78 25.73 60.67
CA ILE A 180 6.44 26.92 60.15
C ILE A 180 6.91 27.76 61.33
N LYS A 181 8.20 28.10 61.36
CA LYS A 181 8.77 29.06 62.33
C LYS A 181 9.61 30.07 61.58
N SER A 182 9.26 31.35 61.66
CA SER A 182 9.97 32.45 61.00
C SER A 182 10.23 32.20 59.51
N ASN A 183 9.21 31.75 58.78
CA ASN A 183 9.26 31.41 57.34
C ASN A 183 10.15 30.19 56.97
N VAL A 184 10.57 29.39 57.96
CA VAL A 184 11.25 28.10 57.75
C VAL A 184 10.26 26.96 57.92
N LEU A 185 10.16 26.09 56.92
CA LEU A 185 9.37 24.86 56.97
C LEU A 185 10.14 23.77 57.73
N LEU A 186 9.56 23.33 58.83
CA LEU A 186 10.08 22.28 59.71
C LEU A 186 9.29 20.99 59.53
N THR A 187 9.98 19.85 59.48
CA THR A 187 9.36 18.53 59.63
C THR A 187 10.35 17.52 60.15
N SER A 188 9.86 16.51 60.86
CA SER A 188 10.69 15.53 61.55
C SER A 188 11.48 14.65 60.59
N GLY A 189 12.76 14.41 60.86
CA GLY A 189 13.53 13.33 60.22
C GLY A 189 12.85 11.96 60.40
N LEU A 190 13.00 11.05 59.44
CA LEU A 190 12.31 9.74 59.45
C LEU A 190 13.28 8.56 59.35
N ASP A 191 14.56 8.78 59.67
CA ASP A 191 15.59 7.74 59.55
C ASP A 191 15.38 6.62 60.58
N GLN A 192 14.89 6.97 61.77
CA GLN A 192 14.68 6.04 62.89
C GLN A 192 13.32 5.33 62.83
N CYS A 193 12.24 6.06 62.54
CA CYS A 193 10.88 5.53 62.51
C CYS A 193 9.96 6.40 61.64
N GLY A 194 8.67 6.06 61.60
CA GLY A 194 7.67 6.80 60.85
C GLY A 194 7.60 6.42 59.36
N ILE A 195 6.71 7.12 58.64
CA ILE A 195 6.38 6.82 57.23
C ILE A 195 6.65 8.06 56.39
N GLU A 196 7.38 7.88 55.29
CA GLU A 196 7.61 8.93 54.31
C GLU A 196 6.35 9.10 53.44
N GLY A 197 5.47 10.04 53.80
CA GLY A 197 4.24 10.35 53.07
C GLY A 197 4.46 10.72 51.61
N THR A 198 3.66 10.20 50.66
CA THR A 198 3.72 10.70 49.27
C THR A 198 3.41 12.19 49.19
N ARG A 199 2.51 12.69 50.05
CA ARG A 199 2.25 14.14 50.18
C ARG A 199 3.37 14.90 50.86
N ARG A 200 4.04 14.30 51.85
CA ARG A 200 5.21 14.89 52.49
C ARG A 200 6.29 15.21 51.45
N SER A 201 6.65 14.25 50.58
CA SER A 201 7.64 14.49 49.53
C SER A 201 7.21 15.59 48.54
N ILE A 202 5.91 15.68 48.22
CA ILE A 202 5.36 16.75 47.36
C ILE A 202 5.39 18.11 48.07
N VAL A 203 5.07 18.17 49.36
CA VAL A 203 5.13 19.40 50.17
C VAL A 203 6.55 19.95 50.20
N LEU A 204 7.54 19.10 50.48
CA LEU A 204 8.96 19.50 50.50
C LEU A 204 9.40 20.07 49.14
N LYS A 205 8.97 19.43 48.04
CA LYS A 205 9.22 19.93 46.69
C LYS A 205 8.56 21.27 46.42
N ILE A 206 7.30 21.43 46.80
CA ILE A 206 6.56 22.69 46.61
C ILE A 206 7.17 23.81 47.47
N ALA A 207 7.63 23.50 48.68
CA ALA A 207 8.31 24.46 49.54
C ALA A 207 9.58 25.01 48.87
N HIS A 208 10.38 24.13 48.28
CA HIS A 208 11.53 24.53 47.46
C HIS A 208 11.09 25.36 46.23
N ASP A 209 10.03 24.96 45.52
CA ASP A 209 9.49 25.73 44.37
C ASP A 209 8.94 27.13 44.78
N LEU A 210 8.72 27.37 46.08
CA LEU A 210 8.28 28.65 46.65
C LEU A 210 9.42 29.38 47.38
N ASP A 211 10.67 28.93 47.24
CA ASP A 211 11.85 29.50 47.90
C ASP A 211 11.75 29.54 49.44
N LEU A 212 10.98 28.62 50.03
CA LEU A 212 10.94 28.43 51.48
C LEU A 212 12.18 27.67 51.94
N GLN A 213 12.82 28.14 53.02
CA GLN A 213 13.84 27.35 53.70
C GLN A 213 13.20 26.11 54.33
N VAL A 214 13.86 24.97 54.19
CA VAL A 214 13.35 23.68 54.68
C VAL A 214 14.37 23.08 55.65
N ASN A 215 13.93 22.75 56.86
CA ASN A 215 14.72 22.00 57.82
C ASN A 215 14.02 20.66 58.11
N VAL A 216 14.71 19.57 57.77
CA VAL A 216 14.31 18.21 58.12
C VAL A 216 15.23 17.72 59.22
N GLY A 217 14.70 17.58 60.44
CA GLY A 217 15.51 17.28 61.63
C GLY A 217 14.67 16.83 62.81
N ALA A 218 15.28 16.70 63.98
CA ALA A 218 14.54 16.43 65.21
C ALA A 218 13.63 17.62 65.55
N LEU A 219 12.40 17.34 66.03
CA LEU A 219 11.44 18.35 66.42
C LEU A 219 10.78 17.94 67.72
N THR A 220 10.92 18.73 68.77
CA THR A 220 10.26 18.49 70.07
C THR A 220 8.86 19.09 70.09
N LEU A 221 8.02 18.65 71.03
CA LEU A 221 6.71 19.27 71.24
C LEU A 221 6.80 20.75 71.63
N GLN A 222 7.82 21.12 72.40
CA GLN A 222 8.04 22.50 72.81
C GLN A 222 8.34 23.40 71.60
N GLU A 223 9.26 22.96 70.72
CA GLU A 223 9.54 23.69 69.48
C GLU A 223 8.31 23.79 68.57
N LEU A 224 7.49 22.74 68.52
CA LEU A 224 6.24 22.74 67.76
C LEU A 224 5.23 23.78 68.30
N TYR A 225 5.15 24.00 69.62
CA TYR A 225 4.29 25.03 70.22
C TYR A 225 4.78 26.47 70.00
N GLU A 226 6.08 26.63 69.72
CA GLU A 226 6.70 27.91 69.39
C GLU A 226 6.61 28.27 67.90
N CYS A 227 6.11 27.36 67.06
CA CYS A 227 5.90 27.61 65.65
C CYS A 227 4.71 28.55 65.40
N ASP A 228 4.79 29.31 64.30
CA ASP A 228 3.75 30.23 63.85
C ASP A 228 2.53 29.47 63.29
N GLU A 229 2.79 28.41 62.52
CA GLU A 229 1.77 27.60 61.86
C GLU A 229 2.09 26.11 61.98
N VAL A 230 1.06 25.27 62.07
CA VAL A 230 1.21 23.82 62.00
C VAL A 230 0.18 23.27 61.02
N PHE A 231 0.56 22.25 60.25
CA PHE A 231 -0.35 21.54 59.36
C PHE A 231 -0.01 20.06 59.26
N ILE A 232 -1.02 19.27 58.88
CA ILE A 232 -0.88 17.84 58.63
C ILE A 232 -1.16 17.52 57.16
N THR A 233 -0.63 16.40 56.70
CA THR A 233 -0.87 15.96 55.33
C THR A 233 -0.90 14.44 55.16
N ASN A 234 -1.82 13.97 54.31
CA ASN A 234 -1.83 12.60 53.81
C ASN A 234 -2.48 12.52 52.42
N SER A 235 -2.40 11.35 51.80
CA SER A 235 -2.82 11.13 50.40
C SER A 235 -4.30 11.39 50.13
N VAL A 236 -5.16 11.37 51.16
CA VAL A 236 -6.62 11.52 51.08
C VAL A 236 -7.04 12.94 51.45
N ILE A 237 -6.61 13.47 52.60
CA ILE A 237 -7.05 14.78 53.12
C ILE A 237 -6.31 15.96 52.47
N GLY A 238 -5.18 15.71 51.79
CA GLY A 238 -4.35 16.76 51.22
C GLY A 238 -3.52 17.45 52.31
N ILE A 239 -3.41 18.77 52.27
CA ILE A 239 -2.76 19.60 53.29
C ILE A 239 -3.87 20.25 54.12
N LYS A 240 -3.79 20.15 55.45
CA LYS A 240 -4.83 20.64 56.36
C LYS A 240 -4.22 21.41 57.54
N PRO A 241 -4.65 22.67 57.79
CA PRO A 241 -4.15 23.45 58.91
C PRO A 241 -4.56 22.82 60.25
N VAL A 242 -3.68 22.97 61.22
CA VAL A 242 -3.91 22.63 62.63
C VAL A 242 -4.14 23.93 63.39
N VAL A 243 -5.32 24.07 63.99
CA VAL A 243 -5.72 25.28 64.72
C VAL A 243 -5.43 25.20 66.22
N GLN A 244 -5.23 23.99 66.73
CA GLN A 244 -4.93 23.78 68.15
C GLN A 244 -4.20 22.45 68.35
N ILE A 245 -3.22 22.44 69.25
CA ILE A 245 -2.57 21.23 69.78
C ILE A 245 -2.62 21.31 71.31
N ASN A 246 -3.28 20.34 71.94
CA ASN A 246 -3.57 20.38 73.39
C ASN A 246 -4.20 21.73 73.77
N GLU A 247 -3.53 22.55 74.58
CA GLU A 247 -4.00 23.89 74.97
C GLU A 247 -3.50 25.02 74.05
N LYS A 248 -2.46 24.77 73.25
CA LYS A 248 -1.85 25.77 72.36
C LYS A 248 -2.71 25.98 71.12
N LYS A 249 -3.13 27.22 70.87
CA LYS A 249 -3.84 27.63 69.64
C LYS A 249 -2.89 28.24 68.62
N PHE A 250 -3.19 28.00 67.35
CA PHE A 250 -2.52 28.58 66.18
C PHE A 250 -3.52 29.41 65.41
N THR A 251 -3.24 30.70 65.24
CA THR A 251 -4.14 31.66 64.56
C THR A 251 -3.63 32.09 63.19
N GLN A 252 -2.37 31.75 62.86
CA GLN A 252 -1.74 32.08 61.59
C GLN A 252 -1.67 30.84 60.69
N HIS A 253 -2.07 31.00 59.43
CA HIS A 253 -2.05 29.93 58.42
C HIS A 253 -1.66 30.45 57.02
N LYS A 254 -0.99 31.60 56.93
CA LYS A 254 -0.70 32.26 55.65
C LYS A 254 0.18 31.39 54.75
N ILE A 255 1.28 30.84 55.28
CA ILE A 255 2.21 30.01 54.52
C ILE A 255 1.58 28.64 54.23
N THR A 256 0.84 28.09 55.18
CA THR A 256 0.04 26.87 55.00
C THR A 256 -0.96 27.04 53.86
N GLN A 257 -1.67 28.17 53.76
CA GLN A 257 -2.60 28.45 52.67
C GLN A 257 -1.87 28.64 51.33
N GLN A 258 -0.68 29.25 51.31
CA GLN A 258 0.16 29.31 50.11
C GLN A 258 0.55 27.90 49.63
N LEU A 259 0.97 27.02 50.56
CA LEU A 259 1.28 25.63 50.26
C LEU A 259 0.05 24.85 49.77
N ILE A 260 -1.12 25.04 50.37
CA ILE A 260 -2.39 24.44 49.91
C ILE A 260 -2.70 24.87 48.47
N ASN A 261 -2.59 26.16 48.17
CA ASN A 261 -2.85 26.70 46.84
C ASN A 261 -1.87 26.16 45.80
N ALA A 262 -0.58 26.12 46.13
CA ALA A 262 0.45 25.55 45.26
C ALA A 262 0.25 24.04 45.06
N PHE A 263 -0.12 23.31 46.12
CA PHE A 263 -0.44 21.88 46.05
C PHE A 263 -1.65 21.59 45.17
N ASN A 264 -2.73 22.37 45.31
CA ASN A 264 -3.91 22.24 44.47
C ASN A 264 -3.56 22.48 43.00
N LYS A 265 -2.80 23.54 42.67
CA LYS A 265 -2.29 23.79 41.31
C LYS A 265 -1.41 22.65 40.80
N HIS A 266 -0.57 22.09 41.67
CA HIS A 266 0.33 20.99 41.34
C HIS A 266 -0.47 19.70 41.04
N SER A 267 -1.52 19.40 41.81
CA SER A 267 -2.32 18.17 41.67
C SER A 267 -3.10 18.08 40.35
N VAL A 268 -3.47 19.21 39.74
CA VAL A 268 -4.24 19.27 38.48
C VAL A 268 -3.36 19.06 37.24
N LYS A 269 -2.03 19.17 37.36
CA LYS A 269 -1.11 18.96 36.23
C LYS A 269 -1.20 17.52 35.71
N LYS A 270 -1.36 17.35 34.39
CA LYS A 270 -1.51 16.03 33.73
C LYS A 270 -0.45 15.01 34.13
N ARG A 271 0.81 15.43 34.29
CA ARG A 271 1.92 14.55 34.67
C ARG A 271 1.77 13.89 36.06
N ASN A 272 0.96 14.48 36.93
CA ASN A 272 0.77 14.05 38.32
C ASN A 272 -0.47 13.17 38.48
N ALA A 273 -1.10 12.74 37.37
CA ALA A 273 -2.33 11.98 37.39
C ALA A 273 -2.32 10.93 36.27
N PHE A 274 -2.42 9.65 36.62
CA PHE A 274 -2.48 8.58 35.64
C PHE A 274 -3.92 8.40 35.16
N LEU A 275 -4.15 8.45 33.84
CA LEU A 275 -5.48 8.30 33.27
C LEU A 275 -5.88 6.81 33.22
N LEU A 276 -6.89 6.43 34.01
CA LEU A 276 -7.30 5.02 34.13
C LEU A 276 -8.28 4.58 33.04
N LYS A 277 -9.03 5.51 32.44
CA LYS A 277 -9.93 5.24 31.30
C LYS A 277 -9.42 6.01 30.07
N PRO A 278 -8.88 5.37 29.02
CA PRO A 278 -8.68 6.06 27.76
C PRO A 278 -10.06 6.50 27.23
N LYS A 279 -10.17 7.74 26.74
CA LYS A 279 -11.39 8.18 26.04
C LYS A 279 -11.73 7.16 24.96
N LYS A 280 -13.00 6.71 24.86
CA LYS A 280 -13.49 5.92 23.72
C LYS A 280 -13.15 6.70 22.44
N ASN A 281 -12.15 6.24 21.70
CA ASN A 281 -11.60 6.99 20.58
C ASN A 281 -12.38 6.64 19.32
N TYR A 282 -13.57 7.22 19.16
CA TYR A 282 -14.44 7.05 17.99
C TYR A 282 -13.78 7.51 16.68
N PHE A 283 -12.66 8.24 16.76
CA PHE A 283 -11.88 8.70 15.61
C PHE A 283 -11.26 7.54 14.81
N ARG A 284 -10.81 6.47 15.47
CA ARG A 284 -10.18 5.32 14.80
C ARG A 284 -11.13 4.52 13.91
N PRO A 285 -12.32 4.08 14.38
CA PRO A 285 -13.26 3.40 13.49
C PRO A 285 -13.78 4.32 12.38
N LEU A 286 -13.98 5.62 12.66
CA LEU A 286 -14.38 6.59 11.65
C LEU A 286 -13.32 6.74 10.55
N LEU A 287 -12.04 6.87 10.91
CA LEU A 287 -10.94 6.95 9.95
C LEU A 287 -10.81 5.67 9.11
N MET A 288 -10.95 4.49 9.74
CA MET A 288 -10.96 3.22 9.01
C MET A 288 -12.12 3.13 8.03
N SER A 289 -13.33 3.55 8.43
CA SER A 289 -14.48 3.59 7.52
C SER A 289 -14.27 4.55 6.35
N LEU A 290 -13.65 5.72 6.59
CA LEU A 290 -13.32 6.67 5.54
C LEU A 290 -12.31 6.09 4.55
N ILE A 291 -11.27 5.40 5.02
CA ILE A 291 -10.30 4.72 4.16
C ILE A 291 -10.98 3.66 3.29
N VAL A 292 -11.85 2.83 3.88
CA VAL A 292 -12.61 1.82 3.14
C VAL A 292 -13.50 2.46 2.08
N LEU A 293 -14.18 3.56 2.40
CA LEU A 293 -15.01 4.30 1.43
C LEU A 293 -14.18 4.89 0.29
N ILE A 294 -13.01 5.44 0.57
CA ILE A 294 -12.09 5.98 -0.44
C ILE A 294 -11.58 4.85 -1.36
N LEU A 295 -11.18 3.71 -0.79
CA LEU A 295 -10.73 2.56 -1.56
C LEU A 295 -11.85 1.96 -2.43
N ALA A 296 -13.06 1.84 -1.88
CA ALA A 296 -14.22 1.38 -2.63
C ALA A 296 -14.56 2.33 -3.79
N TRP A 297 -14.54 3.64 -3.54
CA TRP A 297 -14.74 4.66 -4.56
C TRP A 297 -13.64 4.61 -5.63
N ALA A 298 -12.37 4.46 -5.26
CA ALA A 298 -11.25 4.35 -6.19
C ALA A 298 -11.35 3.10 -7.06
N TYR A 299 -11.69 1.94 -6.46
CA TYR A 299 -11.91 0.69 -7.19
C TYR A 299 -13.03 0.83 -8.22
N TRP A 300 -14.19 1.35 -7.80
CA TRP A 300 -15.31 1.61 -8.69
C TRP A 300 -14.97 2.65 -9.78
N ALA A 301 -14.25 3.71 -9.43
CA ALA A 301 -13.88 4.75 -10.39
C ALA A 301 -12.85 4.30 -11.43
N ASN A 302 -12.02 3.30 -11.10
CA ASN A 302 -10.99 2.75 -11.98
C ASN A 302 -11.52 1.78 -13.06
N THR A 303 -12.81 1.44 -13.07
CA THR A 303 -13.36 0.51 -14.07
C THR A 303 -13.73 1.22 -15.38
N ILE A 304 -13.42 0.59 -16.52
CA ILE A 304 -13.93 0.99 -17.83
C ILE A 304 -15.31 0.37 -18.08
N LYS A 305 -16.25 1.19 -18.55
CA LYS A 305 -17.63 0.80 -18.92
C LYS A 305 -17.71 0.51 -20.41
N THR A 306 -17.23 -0.66 -20.83
CA THR A 306 -17.53 -1.18 -22.16
C THR A 306 -17.79 -2.67 -22.13
N ILE A 307 -18.71 -3.15 -22.96
CA ILE A 307 -19.01 -4.59 -23.13
C ILE A 307 -18.28 -5.14 -24.35
N LYS A 308 -18.11 -4.31 -25.40
CA LYS A 308 -17.46 -4.70 -26.65
C LYS A 308 -16.19 -3.88 -26.86
N PRO A 309 -15.05 -4.51 -27.22
CA PRO A 309 -13.85 -3.78 -27.57
C PRO A 309 -14.10 -2.81 -28.72
N PHE A 310 -13.58 -1.59 -28.60
CA PHE A 310 -13.65 -0.59 -29.66
C PHE A 310 -12.39 0.28 -29.67
N VAL A 311 -12.21 1.06 -30.73
CA VAL A 311 -11.05 1.94 -30.87
C VAL A 311 -11.42 3.37 -30.49
N TYR A 312 -10.80 3.90 -29.43
CA TYR A 312 -10.94 5.29 -29.01
C TYR A 312 -9.92 6.17 -29.71
N ARG A 313 -10.35 7.32 -30.23
CA ARG A 313 -9.46 8.32 -30.83
C ARG A 313 -9.14 9.39 -29.80
N LEU A 314 -7.86 9.52 -29.46
CA LEU A 314 -7.34 10.62 -28.65
C LEU A 314 -6.86 11.75 -29.59
N PRO A 315 -7.52 12.93 -29.60
CA PRO A 315 -7.18 14.03 -30.51
C PRO A 315 -5.77 14.59 -30.29
N GLN A 316 -5.22 15.21 -31.33
CA GLN A 316 -3.96 15.94 -31.22
C GLN A 316 -4.14 17.17 -30.33
N GLY A 317 -3.20 17.40 -29.41
CA GLY A 317 -3.27 18.50 -28.44
C GLY A 317 -4.26 18.28 -27.27
N ALA A 318 -4.83 17.08 -27.13
CA ALA A 318 -5.69 16.75 -26.01
C ALA A 318 -4.92 16.84 -24.67
N ASN A 319 -5.55 17.45 -23.66
CA ASN A 319 -5.04 17.48 -22.30
C ASN A 319 -5.82 16.52 -21.39
N ILE A 320 -5.35 16.30 -20.17
CA ILE A 320 -5.98 15.32 -19.27
C ILE A 320 -7.42 15.70 -18.88
N TYR A 321 -7.73 17.00 -18.77
CA TYR A 321 -9.07 17.47 -18.41
C TYR A 321 -10.06 17.24 -19.56
N SER A 322 -9.69 17.62 -20.78
CA SER A 322 -10.53 17.38 -21.96
C SER A 322 -10.72 15.89 -22.19
N THR A 323 -9.66 15.09 -22.04
CA THR A 323 -9.71 13.62 -22.17
C THR A 323 -10.63 12.99 -21.12
N ALA A 324 -10.51 13.39 -19.85
CA ALA A 324 -11.38 12.89 -18.78
C ALA A 324 -12.85 13.26 -18.99
N HIS A 325 -13.11 14.44 -19.54
CA HIS A 325 -14.47 14.87 -19.89
C HIS A 325 -15.03 14.05 -21.06
N ASP A 326 -14.25 13.88 -22.12
CA ASP A 326 -14.67 13.11 -23.31
C ASP A 326 -14.92 11.64 -22.97
N LEU A 327 -14.03 11.00 -22.21
CA LEU A 327 -14.22 9.62 -21.75
C LEU A 327 -15.52 9.45 -20.94
N LYS A 328 -15.86 10.43 -20.09
CA LYS A 328 -17.12 10.40 -19.31
C LYS A 328 -18.33 10.66 -20.20
N ARG A 329 -18.22 11.58 -21.17
CA ARG A 329 -19.27 11.87 -22.15
C ARG A 329 -19.61 10.65 -23.01
N TYR A 330 -18.60 9.86 -23.40
CA TYR A 330 -18.79 8.59 -24.09
C TYR A 330 -19.27 7.46 -23.16
N GLY A 331 -19.45 7.72 -21.87
CA GLY A 331 -19.91 6.74 -20.89
C GLY A 331 -18.87 5.68 -20.52
N LEU A 332 -17.59 5.89 -20.87
CA LEU A 332 -16.52 4.89 -20.74
C LEU A 332 -15.95 4.80 -19.33
N ILE A 333 -16.12 5.83 -18.52
CA ILE A 333 -15.57 5.93 -17.16
C ILE A 333 -16.65 6.36 -16.17
N ASN A 334 -16.44 6.01 -14.91
CA ASN A 334 -17.34 6.41 -13.82
C ASN A 334 -17.09 7.84 -13.32
N SER A 335 -15.84 8.32 -13.37
CA SER A 335 -15.47 9.60 -12.75
C SER A 335 -14.33 10.30 -13.51
N SER A 336 -14.63 11.46 -14.10
CA SER A 336 -13.59 12.35 -14.66
C SER A 336 -12.63 12.86 -13.58
N TYR A 337 -13.12 13.06 -12.35
CA TYR A 337 -12.29 13.51 -11.23
C TYR A 337 -11.22 12.45 -10.88
N PHE A 338 -11.57 11.17 -10.93
CA PHE A 338 -10.61 10.08 -10.74
C PHE A 338 -9.53 10.09 -11.81
N VAL A 339 -9.88 10.21 -13.09
CA VAL A 339 -8.91 10.29 -14.21
C VAL A 339 -7.91 11.42 -14.01
N VAL A 340 -8.38 12.63 -13.70
CA VAL A 340 -7.50 13.79 -13.48
C VAL A 340 -6.62 13.57 -12.25
N THR A 341 -7.17 13.06 -11.15
CA THR A 341 -6.44 12.84 -9.90
C THR A 341 -5.36 11.78 -10.07
N ILE A 342 -5.70 10.63 -10.67
CA ILE A 342 -4.74 9.53 -10.84
C ILE A 342 -3.65 9.89 -11.86
N ALA A 343 -3.98 10.65 -12.91
CA ALA A 343 -3.00 11.15 -13.85
C ALA A 343 -2.01 12.14 -13.20
N LYS A 344 -2.46 12.97 -12.23
CA LYS A 344 -1.57 13.82 -11.42
C LYS A 344 -0.63 12.99 -10.57
N VAL A 345 -1.18 12.03 -9.82
CA VAL A 345 -0.41 11.15 -8.91
C VAL A 345 0.64 10.34 -9.67
N LEU A 346 0.32 9.87 -10.88
CA LEU A 346 1.23 9.10 -11.74
C LEU A 346 2.13 9.97 -12.63
N GLY A 347 1.96 11.30 -12.64
CA GLY A 347 2.75 12.21 -13.46
C GLY A 347 2.51 12.07 -14.96
N PHE A 348 1.26 11.81 -15.36
CA PHE A 348 0.83 11.58 -16.75
C PHE A 348 0.25 12.82 -17.45
N GLU A 349 0.00 13.92 -16.72
CA GLU A 349 -0.78 15.08 -17.20
C GLU A 349 -0.35 15.65 -18.56
N SER A 350 0.96 15.75 -18.79
CA SER A 350 1.56 16.36 -20.00
C SER A 350 2.13 15.32 -20.98
N LYS A 351 1.93 14.03 -20.72
CA LYS A 351 2.57 12.95 -21.48
C LYS A 351 1.62 12.24 -22.45
N LEU A 352 0.38 12.70 -22.57
CA LEU A 352 -0.61 12.09 -23.45
C LEU A 352 -0.17 12.17 -24.91
N LYS A 353 -0.13 11.02 -25.58
CA LYS A 353 0.21 10.91 -26.99
C LYS A 353 -1.09 10.75 -27.78
N SER A 354 -1.28 11.57 -28.81
CA SER A 354 -2.46 11.44 -29.67
C SER A 354 -2.38 10.17 -30.51
N GLY A 355 -3.50 9.50 -30.72
CA GLY A 355 -3.54 8.24 -31.43
C GLY A 355 -4.89 7.55 -31.37
N TYR A 356 -4.93 6.32 -31.87
CA TYR A 356 -6.06 5.42 -31.77
C TYR A 356 -5.69 4.32 -30.78
N TYR A 357 -6.54 4.05 -29.80
CA TYR A 357 -6.24 3.13 -28.70
C TYR A 357 -7.34 2.09 -28.57
N ASP A 358 -6.96 0.83 -28.38
CA ASP A 358 -7.93 -0.25 -28.14
C ASP A 358 -8.46 -0.11 -26.69
N VAL A 359 -9.77 -0.05 -26.55
CA VAL A 359 -10.45 -0.01 -25.24
C VAL A 359 -11.25 -1.28 -25.09
N SER A 360 -10.91 -2.08 -24.08
CA SER A 360 -11.54 -3.37 -23.78
C SER A 360 -12.22 -3.38 -22.40
N SER A 361 -13.12 -4.34 -22.20
CA SER A 361 -13.92 -4.47 -20.97
C SER A 361 -13.12 -4.88 -19.73
N ASN A 362 -11.95 -5.51 -19.93
CA ASN A 362 -11.03 -5.93 -18.88
C ASN A 362 -9.97 -4.87 -18.54
N MET A 363 -9.98 -3.73 -19.22
CA MET A 363 -9.02 -2.65 -19.02
C MET A 363 -9.49 -1.73 -17.88
N SER A 364 -8.55 -1.27 -17.05
CA SER A 364 -8.83 -0.21 -16.08
C SER A 364 -8.56 1.18 -16.67
N VAL A 365 -9.06 2.22 -15.99
CA VAL A 365 -8.77 3.61 -16.35
C VAL A 365 -7.25 3.88 -16.32
N VAL A 366 -6.55 3.31 -15.33
CA VAL A 366 -5.09 3.43 -15.23
C VAL A 366 -4.38 2.76 -16.40
N ASP A 367 -4.82 1.59 -16.85
CA ASP A 367 -4.26 0.92 -18.02
C ASP A 367 -4.43 1.78 -19.29
N LEU A 368 -5.63 2.33 -19.48
CA LEU A 368 -5.92 3.20 -20.63
C LEU A 368 -5.05 4.46 -20.64
N LEU A 369 -4.85 5.10 -19.47
CA LEU A 369 -3.95 6.24 -19.33
C LEU A 369 -2.48 5.85 -19.57
N THR A 370 -2.09 4.64 -19.18
CA THR A 370 -0.75 4.09 -19.44
C THR A 370 -0.54 3.88 -20.94
N ASP A 371 -1.54 3.37 -21.65
CA ASP A 371 -1.51 3.21 -23.10
C ASP A 371 -1.39 4.58 -23.80
N PHE A 372 -2.13 5.60 -23.33
CA PHE A 372 -2.03 6.98 -23.84
C PHE A 372 -0.63 7.58 -23.67
N THR A 373 0.04 7.33 -22.55
CA THR A 373 1.37 7.90 -22.27
C THR A 373 2.51 7.14 -22.94
N SER A 374 2.39 5.82 -23.08
CA SER A 374 3.37 4.95 -23.73
C SER A 374 3.24 4.88 -25.25
N ALA A 375 2.25 5.58 -25.83
CA ALA A 375 1.92 5.52 -27.26
C ALA A 375 1.62 4.10 -27.77
N LYS A 376 1.00 3.25 -26.94
CA LYS A 376 0.59 1.90 -27.32
C LYS A 376 -0.70 1.95 -28.17
N VAL A 377 -0.54 2.44 -29.39
CA VAL A 377 -1.66 2.60 -30.34
C VAL A 377 -2.20 1.26 -30.82
N ALA A 378 -3.50 1.24 -31.12
CA ALA A 378 -4.19 0.13 -31.75
C ALA A 378 -3.50 -0.21 -33.07
N ASN A 379 -3.11 -1.48 -33.23
CA ASN A 379 -2.50 -1.98 -34.44
C ASN A 379 -3.32 -3.12 -35.04
N ARG A 380 -3.24 -3.29 -36.36
CA ARG A 380 -3.87 -4.38 -37.11
C ARG A 380 -2.86 -4.93 -38.10
N ASN A 381 -3.04 -6.19 -38.47
CA ASN A 381 -2.25 -6.83 -39.51
C ASN A 381 -3.06 -6.84 -40.80
N ILE A 382 -2.46 -6.43 -41.91
CA ILE A 382 -3.04 -6.59 -43.24
C ILE A 382 -2.08 -7.40 -44.08
N ALA A 383 -2.57 -8.55 -44.56
CA ALA A 383 -1.82 -9.42 -45.47
C ALA A 383 -2.05 -9.00 -46.91
N LEU A 384 -0.96 -8.71 -47.62
CA LEU A 384 -0.92 -8.58 -49.07
C LEU A 384 -0.45 -9.92 -49.63
N ILE A 385 -1.35 -10.66 -50.29
CA ILE A 385 -1.13 -12.04 -50.74
C ILE A 385 -0.41 -12.08 -52.09
N GLU A 386 0.58 -12.97 -52.21
CA GLU A 386 1.37 -13.17 -53.44
C GLU A 386 0.49 -13.42 -54.69
N GLY A 387 0.97 -12.94 -55.84
CA GLY A 387 0.24 -13.06 -57.10
C GLY A 387 -0.88 -12.04 -57.29
N GLU A 388 -1.30 -11.29 -56.28
CA GLU A 388 -2.38 -10.30 -56.45
C GLU A 388 -1.94 -9.08 -57.28
N THR A 389 -2.91 -8.45 -57.96
CA THR A 389 -2.67 -7.21 -58.72
C THR A 389 -2.66 -6.00 -57.80
N VAL A 390 -1.95 -4.94 -58.22
CA VAL A 390 -1.89 -3.69 -57.43
C VAL A 390 -3.27 -3.05 -57.23
N ARG A 391 -4.19 -3.19 -58.19
CA ARG A 391 -5.58 -2.71 -58.04
C ARG A 391 -6.33 -3.45 -56.95
N ASN A 392 -6.16 -4.76 -56.85
CA ASN A 392 -6.81 -5.57 -55.81
C ASN A 392 -6.28 -5.17 -54.42
N TYR A 393 -4.97 -4.96 -54.29
CA TYR A 393 -4.40 -4.41 -53.05
C TYR A 393 -4.98 -3.05 -52.68
N TYR A 394 -5.13 -2.14 -53.65
CA TYR A 394 -5.70 -0.83 -53.37
C TYR A 394 -7.15 -0.95 -52.87
N GLN A 395 -7.98 -1.77 -53.53
CA GLN A 395 -9.36 -2.01 -53.10
C GLN A 395 -9.42 -2.65 -51.70
N GLN A 396 -8.57 -3.64 -51.42
CA GLN A 396 -8.45 -4.28 -50.12
C GLN A 396 -8.12 -3.25 -49.01
N LEU A 397 -7.14 -2.38 -49.27
CA LEU A 397 -6.68 -1.40 -48.28
C LEU A 397 -7.67 -0.25 -48.07
N VAL A 398 -8.30 0.26 -49.14
CA VAL A 398 -9.30 1.33 -49.05
C VAL A 398 -10.57 0.87 -48.33
N ASN A 399 -10.96 -0.40 -48.51
CA ASN A 399 -12.12 -0.98 -47.83
C ASN A 399 -11.84 -1.33 -46.35
N SER A 400 -10.58 -1.25 -45.90
CA SER A 400 -10.22 -1.52 -44.51
C SER A 400 -10.62 -0.36 -43.60
N ARG A 401 -11.45 -0.64 -42.59
CA ARG A 401 -11.83 0.34 -41.54
C ARG A 401 -10.64 0.85 -40.73
N SER A 402 -9.51 0.15 -40.77
CA SER A 402 -8.32 0.47 -39.98
C SER A 402 -7.39 1.47 -40.67
N LEU A 403 -7.62 1.77 -41.95
CA LEU A 403 -6.81 2.67 -42.75
C LEU A 403 -7.61 3.89 -43.19
N LYS A 404 -6.91 5.00 -43.41
CA LYS A 404 -7.46 6.19 -44.05
C LYS A 404 -7.20 6.14 -45.55
N SER A 405 -8.26 6.33 -46.33
CA SER A 405 -8.14 6.55 -47.77
C SER A 405 -7.20 7.74 -48.04
N SER A 406 -6.33 7.60 -49.04
CA SER A 406 -5.35 8.61 -49.44
C SER A 406 -5.75 9.33 -50.74
N GLY A 407 -7.03 9.28 -51.10
CA GLY A 407 -7.54 9.80 -52.37
C GLY A 407 -7.67 8.72 -53.44
N SER A 408 -7.59 9.13 -54.70
CA SER A 408 -7.66 8.23 -55.85
C SER A 408 -6.47 7.26 -55.91
N PHE A 409 -6.57 6.23 -56.77
CA PHE A 409 -5.50 5.25 -56.95
C PHE A 409 -4.17 5.90 -57.34
N ASP A 410 -4.14 6.73 -58.39
CA ASP A 410 -2.90 7.35 -58.87
C ASP A 410 -2.30 8.33 -57.84
N GLU A 411 -3.13 9.09 -57.11
CA GLU A 411 -2.67 9.96 -56.02
C GLU A 411 -2.03 9.15 -54.89
N THR A 412 -2.66 8.04 -54.50
CA THR A 412 -2.13 7.13 -53.47
C THR A 412 -0.76 6.57 -53.87
N MET A 413 -0.61 6.15 -55.12
CA MET A 413 0.67 5.63 -55.64
C MET A 413 1.75 6.72 -55.69
N LYS A 414 1.37 7.95 -56.08
CA LYS A 414 2.26 9.12 -56.06
C LYS A 414 2.74 9.45 -54.65
N LEU A 415 1.83 9.49 -53.67
CA LEU A 415 2.14 9.72 -52.25
C LEU A 415 3.03 8.61 -51.67
N ALA A 416 2.82 7.36 -52.11
CA ALA A 416 3.62 6.21 -51.72
C ALA A 416 5.03 6.21 -52.37
N GLY A 417 5.27 7.07 -53.37
CA GLY A 417 6.53 7.13 -54.11
C GLY A 417 6.74 5.96 -55.08
N VAL A 418 5.67 5.27 -55.48
CA VAL A 418 5.73 4.16 -56.44
C VAL A 418 5.67 4.75 -57.86
N LYS A 419 6.63 4.40 -58.71
CA LYS A 419 6.72 4.88 -60.09
C LYS A 419 6.03 3.89 -61.05
N LYS A 420 5.47 4.37 -62.16
CA LYS A 420 4.95 3.49 -63.22
C LYS A 420 6.13 2.78 -63.92
N PRO A 421 5.98 1.50 -64.32
CA PRO A 421 4.82 0.64 -64.10
C PRO A 421 4.70 0.18 -62.64
N TYR A 422 3.47 0.10 -62.13
CA TYR A 422 3.21 -0.23 -60.72
C TYR A 422 3.23 -1.74 -60.43
N GLU A 423 2.82 -2.55 -61.40
CA GLU A 423 2.61 -3.98 -61.19
C GLU A 423 3.92 -4.69 -60.83
N GLY A 424 3.87 -5.58 -59.84
CA GLY A 424 5.04 -6.27 -59.28
C GLY A 424 5.90 -5.42 -58.32
N TYR A 425 5.70 -4.10 -58.20
CA TYR A 425 6.54 -3.25 -57.35
C TYR A 425 6.07 -3.14 -55.88
N LEU A 426 5.12 -3.96 -55.44
CA LEU A 426 4.67 -4.01 -54.06
C LEU A 426 4.94 -5.41 -53.50
N TRP A 427 5.76 -5.48 -52.46
CA TRP A 427 6.13 -6.76 -51.86
C TRP A 427 4.94 -7.37 -51.11
N PRO A 428 4.56 -8.62 -51.39
CA PRO A 428 3.53 -9.33 -50.65
C PRO A 428 4.06 -9.74 -49.27
N ASP A 429 3.40 -9.28 -48.20
CA ASP A 429 3.70 -9.65 -46.82
C ASP A 429 2.54 -9.26 -45.90
N THR A 430 2.62 -9.64 -44.63
CA THR A 430 1.75 -9.14 -43.56
C THR A 430 2.32 -7.87 -42.96
N TYR A 431 1.69 -6.74 -43.25
CA TYR A 431 2.08 -5.44 -42.73
C TYR A 431 1.34 -5.13 -41.43
N ARG A 432 2.10 -4.92 -40.35
CA ARG A 432 1.56 -4.34 -39.12
C ARG A 432 1.33 -2.84 -39.33
N ILE A 433 0.08 -2.42 -39.25
CA ILE A 433 -0.36 -1.04 -39.44
C ILE A 433 -0.84 -0.47 -38.11
N ASN A 434 -0.61 0.82 -37.90
CA ASN A 434 -1.31 1.53 -36.82
C ASN A 434 -2.71 1.93 -37.33
N TYR A 435 -3.69 1.87 -36.45
CA TYR A 435 -5.04 2.28 -36.81
C TYR A 435 -5.04 3.76 -37.20
N GLY A 436 -5.62 4.07 -38.36
CA GLY A 436 -5.60 5.40 -38.94
C GLY A 436 -4.37 5.72 -39.80
N ASP A 437 -3.45 4.78 -40.01
CA ASP A 437 -2.42 4.86 -41.05
C ASP A 437 -3.08 5.11 -42.43
N SER A 438 -2.39 5.81 -43.32
CA SER A 438 -2.85 6.03 -44.69
C SER A 438 -2.60 4.81 -45.57
N VAL A 439 -3.46 4.54 -46.56
CA VAL A 439 -3.17 3.52 -47.58
C VAL A 439 -1.81 3.75 -48.26
N ALA A 440 -1.46 5.01 -48.54
CA ALA A 440 -0.18 5.38 -49.14
C ALA A 440 1.04 4.96 -48.29
N SER A 441 0.94 4.98 -46.95
CA SER A 441 2.06 4.58 -46.09
C SER A 441 2.33 3.07 -46.13
N VAL A 442 1.27 2.26 -46.27
CA VAL A 442 1.41 0.81 -46.47
C VAL A 442 2.11 0.53 -47.80
N PHE A 443 1.66 1.15 -48.88
CA PHE A 443 2.31 1.01 -50.19
C PHE A 443 3.74 1.52 -50.23
N LYS A 444 4.05 2.61 -49.52
CA LYS A 444 5.43 3.11 -49.40
C LYS A 444 6.35 2.06 -48.78
N ARG A 445 5.91 1.40 -47.70
CA ARG A 445 6.66 0.31 -47.05
C ARG A 445 6.80 -0.90 -47.97
N ALA A 446 5.71 -1.30 -48.63
CA ALA A 446 5.71 -2.45 -49.54
C ALA A 446 6.61 -2.24 -50.77
N ASN A 447 6.60 -1.02 -51.34
CA ASN A 447 7.48 -0.66 -52.44
C ASN A 447 8.95 -0.60 -52.01
N LYS A 448 9.25 -0.01 -50.86
CA LYS A 448 10.61 -0.01 -50.32
C LYS A 448 11.13 -1.44 -50.14
N MET A 449 10.32 -2.31 -49.53
CA MET A 449 10.71 -3.70 -49.31
C MET A 449 10.91 -4.47 -50.62
N MET A 450 10.03 -4.24 -51.62
CA MET A 450 10.20 -4.83 -52.95
C MET A 450 11.49 -4.38 -53.62
N GLN A 451 11.82 -3.09 -53.56
CA GLN A 451 13.05 -2.55 -54.15
C GLN A 451 14.28 -3.15 -53.48
N ASP A 452 14.29 -3.22 -52.15
CA ASP A 452 15.40 -3.80 -51.38
C ASP A 452 15.58 -5.29 -51.76
N LYS A 453 14.49 -6.08 -51.79
CA LYS A 453 14.50 -7.50 -52.19
C LYS A 453 14.94 -7.72 -53.63
N LEU A 454 14.40 -6.93 -54.56
CA LEU A 454 14.74 -7.01 -55.98
C LEU A 454 16.22 -6.70 -56.21
N ASN A 455 16.75 -5.68 -55.53
CA ASN A 455 18.16 -5.32 -55.63
C ASN A 455 19.07 -6.43 -55.10
N THR A 456 18.75 -7.01 -53.94
CA THR A 456 19.51 -8.12 -53.36
C THR A 456 19.52 -9.34 -54.28
N GLU A 457 18.36 -9.80 -54.75
CA GLU A 457 18.28 -10.97 -55.66
C GLU A 457 18.94 -10.69 -57.01
N TRP A 458 18.82 -9.46 -57.53
CA TRP A 458 19.48 -9.07 -58.78
C TRP A 458 21.00 -9.08 -58.65
N GLN A 459 21.57 -8.63 -57.52
CA GLN A 459 23.00 -8.69 -57.27
C GLN A 459 23.50 -10.13 -57.16
N GLY A 460 22.70 -11.02 -56.56
CA GLY A 460 23.01 -12.45 -56.38
C GLY A 460 22.71 -13.33 -57.59
N ARG A 461 22.19 -12.79 -58.69
CA ARG A 461 21.68 -13.55 -59.84
C ARG A 461 22.70 -14.51 -60.47
N ALA A 462 22.20 -15.55 -61.12
CA ALA A 462 23.05 -16.50 -61.85
C ALA A 462 23.91 -15.82 -62.94
N LYS A 463 25.19 -16.22 -63.06
CA LYS A 463 26.16 -15.59 -63.99
C LYS A 463 25.72 -15.61 -65.46
N ASN A 464 24.99 -16.66 -65.87
CA ASN A 464 24.55 -16.84 -67.26
C ASN A 464 23.06 -16.45 -67.45
N LEU A 465 22.52 -15.58 -66.60
CA LEU A 465 21.13 -15.14 -66.70
C LEU A 465 20.93 -14.25 -67.93
N ASN A 466 20.10 -14.69 -68.87
CA ASN A 466 19.81 -13.96 -70.10
C ASN A 466 18.66 -12.95 -69.93
N LEU A 467 18.74 -12.12 -68.88
CA LEU A 467 17.85 -10.99 -68.65
C LEU A 467 18.69 -9.72 -68.53
N LYS A 468 18.23 -8.63 -69.14
CA LYS A 468 18.97 -7.37 -69.24
C LYS A 468 18.81 -6.49 -68.00
N THR A 469 17.65 -6.58 -67.33
CA THR A 469 17.33 -5.70 -66.21
C THR A 469 16.62 -6.46 -65.09
N ALA A 470 16.72 -5.93 -63.86
CA ALA A 470 15.94 -6.42 -62.72
C ALA A 470 14.43 -6.33 -62.97
N HIS A 471 13.97 -5.37 -63.79
CA HIS A 471 12.58 -5.28 -64.19
C HIS A 471 12.15 -6.50 -65.01
N GLU A 472 12.93 -6.94 -66.00
CA GLU A 472 12.62 -8.15 -66.78
C GLU A 472 12.55 -9.41 -65.88
N ALA A 473 13.42 -9.49 -64.87
CA ALA A 473 13.37 -10.58 -63.89
C ALA A 473 12.11 -10.53 -63.03
N LEU A 474 11.67 -9.34 -62.63
CA LEU A 474 10.41 -9.14 -61.94
C LEU A 474 9.21 -9.54 -62.82
N VAL A 475 9.22 -9.19 -64.10
CA VAL A 475 8.18 -9.62 -65.05
C VAL A 475 8.13 -11.14 -65.11
N LEU A 476 9.27 -11.81 -65.31
CA LEU A 476 9.32 -13.27 -65.34
C LEU A 476 8.88 -13.89 -64.01
N ALA A 477 9.30 -13.35 -62.87
CA ALA A 477 8.88 -13.79 -61.55
C ALA A 477 7.35 -13.77 -61.40
N SER A 478 6.68 -12.75 -61.95
CA SER A 478 5.21 -12.67 -61.92
C SER A 478 4.51 -13.72 -62.78
N LEU A 479 5.17 -14.19 -63.85
CA LEU A 479 4.67 -15.31 -64.65
C LEU A 479 4.80 -16.62 -63.88
N ILE A 480 5.96 -16.83 -63.25
CA ILE A 480 6.22 -18.03 -62.43
C ILE A 480 5.24 -18.11 -61.26
N GLU A 481 5.02 -16.99 -60.55
CA GLU A 481 4.10 -16.93 -59.40
C GLU A 481 2.68 -17.34 -59.78
N LYS A 482 2.22 -16.91 -60.96
CA LYS A 482 0.87 -17.25 -61.45
C LYS A 482 0.74 -18.65 -62.02
N GLU A 483 1.85 -19.31 -62.33
CA GLU A 483 1.84 -20.63 -62.96
C GLU A 483 1.77 -21.78 -61.94
N THR A 484 2.44 -21.64 -60.78
CA THR A 484 2.42 -22.69 -59.75
C THR A 484 2.55 -22.15 -58.34
N ALA A 485 1.78 -22.75 -57.42
CA ALA A 485 1.96 -22.58 -55.98
C ALA A 485 3.07 -23.49 -55.42
N HIS A 486 3.54 -24.50 -56.16
CA HIS A 486 4.56 -25.44 -55.68
C HIS A 486 5.97 -24.86 -55.82
N ASN A 487 6.55 -24.43 -54.70
CA ASN A 487 7.88 -23.80 -54.66
C ASN A 487 9.01 -24.64 -55.30
N GLN A 488 8.92 -25.98 -55.23
CA GLN A 488 9.94 -26.87 -55.79
C GLN A 488 9.99 -26.85 -57.33
N GLU A 489 8.88 -26.49 -58.00
CA GLU A 489 8.80 -26.46 -59.47
C GLU A 489 9.12 -25.09 -60.05
N LYS A 490 9.08 -24.02 -59.24
CA LYS A 490 9.27 -22.63 -59.69
C LYS A 490 10.58 -22.45 -60.46
N SER A 491 11.69 -23.04 -60.00
CA SER A 491 12.99 -22.97 -60.70
C SER A 491 13.00 -23.74 -62.03
N GLN A 492 12.25 -24.84 -62.14
CA GLN A 492 12.11 -25.62 -63.38
C GLN A 492 11.27 -24.88 -64.41
N ILE A 493 10.14 -24.28 -63.99
CA ILE A 493 9.29 -23.43 -64.82
C ILE A 493 10.06 -22.20 -65.30
N ALA A 494 10.81 -21.54 -64.40
CA ALA A 494 11.72 -20.45 -64.74
C ALA A 494 12.71 -20.88 -65.84
N GLY A 495 13.31 -22.08 -65.71
CA GLY A 495 14.19 -22.66 -66.72
C GLY A 495 13.51 -22.81 -68.09
N VAL A 496 12.26 -23.29 -68.12
CA VAL A 496 11.51 -23.43 -69.39
C VAL A 496 11.28 -22.07 -70.05
N PHE A 497 10.80 -21.09 -69.28
CA PHE A 497 10.57 -19.74 -69.82
C PHE A 497 11.87 -19.11 -70.33
N MET A 498 12.98 -19.24 -69.59
CA MET A 498 14.29 -18.74 -70.02
C MET A 498 14.77 -19.36 -71.33
N ARG A 499 14.65 -20.68 -71.47
CA ARG A 499 15.02 -21.38 -72.71
C ARG A 499 14.13 -20.99 -73.89
N ARG A 500 12.83 -20.76 -73.65
CA ARG A 500 11.92 -20.24 -74.67
C ARG A 500 12.32 -18.84 -75.12
N LEU A 501 12.66 -17.95 -74.18
CA LEU A 501 13.16 -16.60 -74.49
C LEU A 501 14.43 -16.65 -75.33
N GLN A 502 15.42 -17.47 -74.94
CA GLN A 502 16.67 -17.65 -75.68
C GLN A 502 16.47 -18.15 -77.11
N LYS A 503 15.50 -19.04 -77.34
CA LYS A 503 15.17 -19.59 -78.67
C LYS A 503 14.20 -18.71 -79.47
N GLY A 504 13.79 -17.54 -78.97
CA GLY A 504 12.80 -16.68 -79.62
C GLY A 504 11.41 -17.34 -79.75
N MET A 505 11.09 -18.29 -78.88
CA MET A 505 9.79 -18.94 -78.79
C MET A 505 8.81 -18.05 -78.02
N ARG A 506 7.52 -18.20 -78.32
CA ARG A 506 6.45 -17.58 -77.52
C ARG A 506 6.35 -18.25 -76.15
N LEU A 507 6.05 -17.49 -75.10
CA LEU A 507 5.96 -18.05 -73.74
C LEU A 507 4.68 -18.87 -73.54
N GLN A 508 3.56 -18.46 -74.15
CA GLN A 508 2.28 -19.18 -74.13
C GLN A 508 1.83 -19.59 -72.72
N THR A 509 1.75 -18.60 -71.81
CA THR A 509 1.30 -18.80 -70.43
C THR A 509 -0.08 -18.15 -70.23
N ASP A 510 -1.02 -18.95 -69.74
CA ASP A 510 -2.43 -18.58 -69.52
C ASP A 510 -2.61 -17.37 -68.60
N PRO A 511 -1.88 -17.24 -67.46
CA PRO A 511 -1.89 -16.04 -66.63
C PRO A 511 -1.79 -14.70 -67.36
N THR A 512 -1.02 -14.64 -68.45
CA THR A 512 -0.86 -13.39 -69.22
C THR A 512 -2.09 -13.02 -70.02
N VAL A 513 -2.86 -14.01 -70.47
CA VAL A 513 -4.17 -13.82 -71.12
C VAL A 513 -5.21 -13.42 -70.08
N VAL A 514 -5.20 -14.08 -68.91
CA VAL A 514 -6.09 -13.71 -67.79
C VAL A 514 -5.88 -12.25 -67.39
N TYR A 515 -4.63 -11.82 -67.22
CA TYR A 515 -4.31 -10.42 -66.93
C TYR A 515 -4.78 -9.47 -68.05
N ALA A 516 -4.61 -9.86 -69.32
CA ALA A 516 -5.06 -9.06 -70.46
C ALA A 516 -6.59 -8.89 -70.54
N LEU A 517 -7.36 -9.90 -70.10
CA LEU A 517 -8.83 -9.85 -70.06
C LEU A 517 -9.37 -9.00 -68.91
N GLY A 518 -8.62 -8.89 -67.81
CA GLY A 518 -9.03 -8.16 -66.61
C GLY A 518 -10.40 -8.64 -66.12
N SER A 519 -11.34 -7.71 -65.98
CA SER A 519 -12.70 -7.99 -65.50
C SER A 519 -13.56 -8.87 -66.44
N ARG A 520 -13.11 -9.14 -67.68
CA ARG A 520 -13.81 -10.04 -68.61
C ARG A 520 -13.58 -11.52 -68.30
N TYR A 521 -12.54 -11.85 -67.53
CA TYR A 521 -12.26 -13.23 -67.13
C TYR A 521 -13.27 -13.74 -66.11
N ARG A 522 -13.89 -14.91 -66.37
CA ARG A 522 -14.94 -15.51 -65.54
C ARG A 522 -14.53 -16.84 -64.89
N GLY A 523 -13.23 -17.09 -64.73
CA GLY A 523 -12.70 -18.29 -64.06
C GLY A 523 -12.23 -19.43 -64.98
N SER A 524 -12.55 -19.39 -66.27
CA SER A 524 -12.04 -20.34 -67.27
C SER A 524 -11.69 -19.64 -68.58
N LEU A 525 -10.62 -20.08 -69.26
CA LEU A 525 -10.22 -19.55 -70.57
C LEU A 525 -10.84 -20.36 -71.71
N SER A 526 -11.54 -19.70 -72.62
CA SER A 526 -11.99 -20.29 -73.88
C SER A 526 -10.91 -20.21 -74.96
N LYS A 527 -11.06 -20.98 -76.05
CA LYS A 527 -10.17 -20.86 -77.22
C LYS A 527 -10.20 -19.47 -77.87
N GLN A 528 -11.30 -18.73 -77.70
CA GLN A 528 -11.45 -17.39 -78.24
C GLN A 528 -10.68 -16.36 -77.40
N ASP A 529 -10.64 -16.55 -76.08
CA ASP A 529 -9.89 -15.72 -75.15
C ASP A 529 -8.38 -15.74 -75.44
N LEU A 530 -7.83 -16.89 -75.82
CA LEU A 530 -6.41 -17.02 -76.22
C LEU A 530 -6.04 -16.15 -77.43
N LYS A 531 -7.02 -15.67 -78.22
CA LYS A 531 -6.81 -14.80 -79.38
C LYS A 531 -6.89 -13.31 -79.05
N VAL A 532 -7.13 -12.91 -77.80
CA VAL A 532 -7.29 -11.50 -77.38
C VAL A 532 -6.13 -10.63 -77.89
N ASN A 533 -6.45 -9.47 -78.45
CA ASN A 533 -5.43 -8.53 -78.93
C ASN A 533 -4.94 -7.66 -77.77
N SER A 534 -3.81 -8.04 -77.18
CA SER A 534 -3.18 -7.31 -76.08
C SER A 534 -1.67 -7.53 -76.12
N PRO A 535 -0.84 -6.52 -75.78
CA PRO A 535 0.61 -6.70 -75.69
C PRO A 535 1.00 -7.71 -74.61
N TYR A 536 0.13 -7.97 -73.63
CA TYR A 536 0.34 -9.01 -72.60
C TYR A 536 0.12 -10.43 -73.12
N ASN A 537 -0.59 -10.63 -74.24
CA ASN A 537 -0.91 -11.99 -74.72
C ASN A 537 0.33 -12.71 -75.29
N THR A 538 0.95 -13.56 -74.46
CA THR A 538 2.14 -14.34 -74.84
C THR A 538 1.86 -15.50 -75.80
N TYR A 539 0.60 -15.73 -76.20
CA TYR A 539 0.26 -16.62 -77.32
C TYR A 539 0.44 -15.94 -78.68
N ARG A 540 0.38 -14.60 -78.71
CA ARG A 540 0.49 -13.80 -79.94
C ARG A 540 1.84 -13.12 -80.07
N ASN A 541 2.34 -12.57 -78.96
CA ASN A 541 3.60 -11.82 -78.91
C ASN A 541 4.76 -12.71 -78.44
N LYS A 542 5.96 -12.51 -79.02
CA LYS A 542 7.20 -13.13 -78.55
C LYS A 542 7.83 -12.29 -77.43
N GLY A 543 8.62 -12.91 -76.57
CA GLY A 543 9.29 -12.23 -75.46
C GLY A 543 8.44 -12.14 -74.19
N LEU A 544 8.92 -11.35 -73.23
CA LEU A 544 8.20 -11.03 -71.99
C LEU A 544 7.07 -10.02 -72.26
N PRO A 545 5.98 -10.04 -71.49
CA PRO A 545 4.97 -8.98 -71.55
C PRO A 545 5.55 -7.62 -71.07
N PRO A 546 4.87 -6.48 -71.33
CA PRO A 546 5.42 -5.15 -71.04
C PRO A 546 5.71 -4.86 -69.57
N THR A 547 4.98 -5.50 -68.65
CA THR A 547 5.14 -5.36 -67.20
C THR A 547 4.83 -6.69 -66.53
N ALA A 548 5.11 -6.78 -65.22
CA ALA A 548 4.58 -7.85 -64.39
C ALA A 548 3.05 -7.90 -64.45
N ILE A 549 2.47 -9.04 -64.08
CA ILE A 549 1.02 -9.31 -64.08
C ILE A 549 0.45 -9.56 -62.66
N GLY A 550 1.27 -9.32 -61.64
CA GLY A 550 0.94 -9.49 -60.22
C GLY A 550 2.16 -9.25 -59.34
N SER A 551 1.92 -9.17 -58.03
CA SER A 551 2.94 -9.23 -56.99
C SER A 551 3.64 -10.59 -56.97
N VAL A 552 4.88 -10.62 -56.47
CA VAL A 552 5.74 -11.81 -56.52
C VAL A 552 6.25 -12.17 -55.14
N GLY A 553 6.21 -13.46 -54.83
CA GLY A 553 6.82 -14.01 -53.62
C GLY A 553 8.33 -14.18 -53.74
N GLN A 554 8.97 -14.43 -52.59
CA GLN A 554 10.41 -14.66 -52.50
C GLN A 554 10.86 -15.85 -53.36
N SER A 555 10.10 -16.93 -53.41
CA SER A 555 10.48 -18.14 -54.16
C SER A 555 10.41 -17.92 -55.68
N SER A 556 9.42 -17.18 -56.17
CA SER A 556 9.31 -16.86 -57.61
C SER A 556 10.36 -15.84 -58.05
N LEU A 557 10.62 -14.84 -57.22
CA LEU A 557 11.68 -13.86 -57.47
C LEU A 557 13.04 -14.56 -57.54
N HIS A 558 13.33 -15.45 -56.58
CA HIS A 558 14.56 -16.24 -56.59
C HIS A 558 14.64 -17.16 -57.80
N ALA A 559 13.56 -17.89 -58.13
CA ALA A 559 13.52 -18.78 -59.30
C ALA A 559 13.77 -18.04 -60.63
N ALA A 560 13.29 -16.81 -60.77
CA ALA A 560 13.55 -15.98 -61.95
C ALA A 560 15.04 -15.61 -62.10
N MET A 561 15.77 -15.45 -60.98
CA MET A 561 17.20 -15.14 -60.97
C MET A 561 18.10 -16.38 -61.00
N HIS A 562 17.57 -17.53 -60.58
CA HIS A 562 18.25 -18.82 -60.47
C HIS A 562 17.44 -19.94 -61.17
N PRO A 563 17.23 -19.83 -62.49
CA PRO A 563 16.49 -20.84 -63.25
C PRO A 563 17.24 -22.18 -63.25
N ALA A 564 16.49 -23.30 -63.14
CA ALA A 564 17.07 -24.62 -63.20
C ALA A 564 17.67 -24.92 -64.57
N ALA A 565 18.90 -25.45 -64.59
CA ALA A 565 19.55 -25.94 -65.79
C ALA A 565 18.77 -27.12 -66.41
N GLY A 566 19.00 -27.37 -67.70
CA GLY A 566 18.33 -28.43 -68.44
C GLY A 566 17.93 -28.00 -69.85
N ASP A 567 17.12 -28.81 -70.51
CA ASP A 567 16.74 -28.68 -71.92
C ASP A 567 15.22 -28.80 -72.17
N THR A 568 14.41 -28.75 -71.10
CA THR A 568 12.95 -28.82 -71.21
C THR A 568 12.38 -27.52 -71.77
N LEU A 569 11.43 -27.63 -72.71
CA LEU A 569 10.80 -26.49 -73.39
C LEU A 569 9.28 -26.45 -73.19
N TYR A 570 8.70 -27.48 -72.58
CA TYR A 570 7.26 -27.59 -72.38
C TYR A 570 6.98 -28.13 -70.98
N PHE A 571 5.88 -27.70 -70.40
CA PHE A 571 5.32 -28.27 -69.18
C PHE A 571 3.80 -28.30 -69.28
N VAL A 572 3.16 -29.22 -68.56
CA VAL A 572 1.71 -29.33 -68.46
C VAL A 572 1.34 -29.67 -67.03
N ALA A 573 0.30 -29.02 -66.49
CA ALA A 573 -0.20 -29.29 -65.15
C ALA A 573 -0.78 -30.72 -65.06
N LYS A 574 -0.54 -31.38 -63.94
CA LYS A 574 -1.13 -32.66 -63.55
C LYS A 574 -2.33 -32.41 -62.63
N LYS A 575 -3.15 -33.45 -62.42
CA LYS A 575 -4.32 -33.37 -61.52
C LYS A 575 -3.96 -33.16 -60.04
N ASP A 576 -2.71 -33.43 -59.66
CA ASP A 576 -2.19 -33.26 -58.29
C ASP A 576 -1.63 -31.85 -58.02
N GLY A 577 -1.68 -30.93 -59.01
CA GLY A 577 -1.16 -29.57 -58.91
C GLY A 577 0.30 -29.39 -59.35
N THR A 578 1.04 -30.47 -59.55
CA THR A 578 2.43 -30.44 -60.05
C THR A 578 2.49 -30.43 -61.58
N HIS A 579 3.68 -30.32 -62.17
CA HIS A 579 3.90 -30.23 -63.61
C HIS A 579 4.71 -31.40 -64.18
N ALA A 580 4.39 -31.76 -65.43
CA ALA A 580 5.16 -32.73 -66.20
C ALA A 580 5.96 -32.02 -67.31
N PHE A 581 7.29 -32.01 -67.18
CA PHE A 581 8.20 -31.32 -68.09
C PHE A 581 8.60 -32.19 -69.29
N ALA A 582 8.83 -31.57 -70.45
CA ALA A 582 9.19 -32.24 -71.70
C ALA A 582 10.17 -31.42 -72.54
N LYS A 583 11.09 -32.11 -73.22
CA LYS A 583 12.09 -31.52 -74.11
C LYS A 583 11.50 -31.19 -75.50
N THR A 584 10.65 -32.07 -76.01
CA THR A 584 10.06 -31.98 -77.36
C THR A 584 8.54 -31.86 -77.31
N TYR A 585 7.96 -31.29 -78.37
CA TYR A 585 6.51 -31.19 -78.50
C TYR A 585 5.82 -32.56 -78.57
N LYS A 586 6.46 -33.56 -79.18
CA LYS A 586 5.95 -34.95 -79.22
C LYS A 586 5.80 -35.51 -77.80
N GLN A 587 6.81 -35.33 -76.95
CA GLN A 587 6.76 -35.77 -75.54
C GLN A 587 5.71 -34.97 -74.75
N HIS A 588 5.58 -33.67 -74.99
CA HIS A 588 4.55 -32.85 -74.37
C HIS A 588 3.13 -33.33 -74.71
N ARG A 589 2.85 -33.69 -75.97
CA ARG A 589 1.55 -34.28 -76.36
C ARG A 589 1.26 -35.60 -75.66
N LEU A 590 2.27 -36.43 -75.40
CA LEU A 590 2.12 -37.65 -74.61
C LEU A 590 1.78 -37.33 -73.15
N ASN A 591 2.45 -36.34 -72.55
CA ASN A 591 2.13 -35.86 -71.20
C ASN A 591 0.69 -35.33 -71.10
N ILE A 592 0.22 -34.55 -72.07
CA ILE A 592 -1.18 -34.09 -72.13
C ILE A 592 -2.15 -35.29 -72.13
N LYS A 593 -1.91 -36.30 -72.98
CA LYS A 593 -2.77 -37.49 -73.04
C LYS A 593 -2.73 -38.30 -71.76
N LYS A 594 -1.60 -38.31 -71.03
CA LYS A 594 -1.42 -39.09 -69.80
C LYS A 594 -2.05 -38.42 -68.57
N TYR A 595 -2.01 -37.09 -68.47
CA TYR A 595 -2.38 -36.38 -67.24
C TYR A 595 -3.67 -35.55 -67.35
N LEU A 596 -4.09 -35.12 -68.55
CA LEU A 596 -5.27 -34.27 -68.75
C LEU A 596 -6.46 -34.95 -69.45
N LYS A 597 -6.21 -36.04 -70.19
CA LYS A 597 -7.26 -36.93 -70.70
C LYS A 597 -7.32 -38.15 -69.78
#